data_AF-A0A183J374-F1
#
_entry.id   AF-A0A183J374-F1
#
_cell.length_a   1.000
_cell.length_b   1.000
_cell.length_c   1.000
_cell.angle_alpha   90.00
_cell.angle_beta   90.00
_cell.angle_gamma   90.00
#
_symmetry.space_group_name_H-M   'P 1'
#
loop_
_entity.id
_entity.type
_entity.pdbx_description
1 polymer ?
#
loop_
_entity_poly.entity_id
_entity_poly.type
_entity_poly.pdbx_seq_one_letter_code
_entity_poly.pdbx_strand_id
1 'polypeptide(L)'
;MSADDVKEQIFKLAKKGLRPSQIGVILRDYHGVAQVRWVTGNKILRIMKAKGLAPEIPEDLYHLIKKAVNIRKHLERNRKDKDSKFRLILVEARIHRLARYYKTKRTLPPTWKYESSTASALVS
;
A
#
# COMPACT_ATOMS: atom_id res chain seq x y z
N MET A 1 10.64 -2.42 -25.52
CA MET A 1 9.90 -3.48 -24.82
C MET A 1 8.49 -3.54 -25.38
N SER A 2 8.02 -4.73 -25.72
CA SER A 2 6.63 -4.95 -26.12
C SER A 2 5.69 -4.72 -24.93
N ALA A 3 4.39 -4.55 -25.19
CA ALA A 3 3.40 -4.42 -24.14
C ALA A 3 3.32 -5.67 -23.24
N ASP A 4 3.62 -6.85 -23.78
CA ASP A 4 3.55 -8.09 -23.04
C ASP A 4 4.81 -8.31 -22.18
N ASP A 5 5.99 -7.92 -22.66
CA ASP A 5 7.22 -7.95 -21.86
C ASP A 5 7.08 -7.10 -20.58
N VAL A 6 6.43 -5.93 -20.70
CA VAL A 6 6.19 -5.04 -19.56
C VAL A 6 5.22 -5.69 -18.57
N LYS A 7 4.17 -6.36 -19.03
CA LYS A 7 3.24 -7.09 -18.15
C LYS A 7 3.95 -8.24 -17.45
N GLU A 8 4.75 -9.02 -18.16
CA GLU A 8 5.53 -10.12 -17.58
C GLU A 8 6.46 -9.62 -16.48
N GLN A 9 7.16 -8.51 -16.72
CA GLN A 9 8.04 -7.93 -15.73
C GLN A 9 7.26 -7.41 -14.51
N ILE A 10 6.09 -6.80 -14.70
CA ILE A 10 5.19 -6.43 -13.60
C ILE A 10 4.81 -7.66 -12.78
N PHE A 11 4.45 -8.78 -13.42
CA PHE A 11 4.08 -10.00 -12.72
C PHE A 11 5.25 -10.61 -11.96
N LYS A 12 6.46 -10.59 -12.53
CA LYS A 12 7.68 -11.07 -11.88
C LYS A 12 7.99 -10.25 -10.64
N LEU A 13 7.91 -8.93 -10.73
CA LEU A 13 8.17 -8.02 -9.60
C LEU A 13 7.07 -8.12 -8.53
N ALA A 14 5.80 -8.28 -8.93
CA ALA A 14 4.69 -8.52 -8.01
C ALA A 14 4.86 -9.83 -7.23
N LYS A 15 5.27 -10.92 -7.90
CA LYS A 15 5.57 -12.21 -7.24
C LYS A 15 6.73 -12.14 -6.25
N LYS A 16 7.67 -11.21 -6.45
CA LYS A 16 8.74 -10.92 -5.47
C LYS A 16 8.24 -10.14 -4.24
N GLY A 17 6.94 -9.79 -4.19
CA GLY A 17 6.34 -9.05 -3.07
C GLY A 17 6.49 -7.53 -3.17
N LEU A 18 6.94 -7.00 -4.31
CA LEU A 18 7.08 -5.56 -4.50
C LEU A 18 5.72 -4.90 -4.66
N ARG A 19 5.58 -3.70 -4.08
CA ARG A 19 4.34 -2.93 -4.15
C ARG A 19 4.23 -2.18 -5.49
N PRO A 20 3.00 -1.88 -5.98
CA PRO A 20 2.78 -1.19 -7.25
C PRO A 20 3.62 0.08 -7.45
N SER A 21 3.81 0.89 -6.41
CA SER A 21 4.65 2.09 -6.49
C SER A 21 6.12 1.78 -6.81
N GLN A 22 6.71 0.80 -6.12
CA GLN A 22 8.09 0.35 -6.31
C GLN A 22 8.28 -0.31 -7.67
N ILE A 23 7.29 -1.09 -8.13
CA ILE A 23 7.30 -1.69 -9.47
C ILE A 23 7.40 -0.60 -10.54
N GLY A 24 6.63 0.48 -10.40
CA GLY A 24 6.68 1.61 -11.32
C GLY A 24 8.04 2.30 -11.36
N VAL A 25 8.68 2.48 -10.19
CA VAL A 25 10.03 3.04 -10.08
C VAL A 25 11.06 2.14 -10.77
N ILE A 26 11.01 0.82 -10.52
CA ILE A 26 11.94 -0.13 -11.14
C ILE A 26 11.79 -0.17 -12.67
N LEU A 27 10.56 -0.14 -13.17
CA LEU A 27 10.30 -0.12 -14.62
C LEU A 27 10.83 1.16 -15.26
N ARG A 28 10.74 2.31 -14.57
CA ARG A 28 11.29 3.57 -15.06
C ARG A 28 12.82 3.54 -15.07
N ASP A 29 13.43 3.15 -13.95
CA ASP A 29 14.86 3.36 -13.72
C ASP A 29 15.72 2.25 -14.35
N TYR A 30 15.29 0.99 -14.30
CA TYR A 30 16.06 -0.14 -14.84
C TYR A 30 15.66 -0.54 -16.26
N HIS A 31 14.40 -0.32 -16.64
CA HIS A 31 13.86 -0.77 -17.93
C HIS A 31 13.53 0.37 -18.89
N GLY A 32 13.73 1.63 -18.49
CA GLY A 32 13.48 2.81 -19.33
C GLY A 32 12.01 3.06 -19.65
N VAL A 33 11.07 2.40 -18.95
CA VAL A 33 9.63 2.56 -19.18
C VAL A 33 9.11 3.73 -18.35
N ALA A 34 9.10 4.92 -18.95
CA ALA A 34 8.69 6.16 -18.25
C ALA A 34 7.26 6.07 -17.67
N GLN A 35 6.31 5.53 -18.44
CA GLN A 35 4.91 5.43 -18.05
C GLN A 35 4.28 4.14 -18.60
N VAL A 36 3.95 3.23 -17.69
CA VAL A 36 3.36 1.91 -18.03
C VAL A 36 2.03 2.04 -18.76
N ARG A 37 1.25 3.11 -18.48
CA ARG A 37 -0.06 3.35 -19.10
C ARG A 37 0.03 3.49 -20.62
N TRP A 38 1.06 4.17 -21.13
CA TRP A 38 1.18 4.43 -22.56
C TRP A 38 1.59 3.18 -23.34
N VAL A 39 2.39 2.31 -22.72
CA VAL A 39 2.87 1.08 -23.36
C VAL A 39 1.81 -0.02 -23.33
N THR A 40 1.13 -0.19 -22.19
CA THR A 40 0.22 -1.33 -21.96
C THR A 40 -1.27 -0.99 -22.05
N GLY A 41 -1.62 0.29 -22.20
CA GLY A 41 -2.99 0.81 -22.18
C GLY A 41 -3.65 0.88 -20.79
N ASN A 42 -3.03 0.29 -19.76
CA ASN A 42 -3.61 0.18 -18.41
C ASN A 42 -2.63 0.59 -17.31
N LYS A 43 -3.15 0.87 -16.12
CA LYS A 43 -2.34 1.19 -14.93
C LYS A 43 -1.85 -0.11 -14.25
N ILE A 44 -0.69 -0.04 -13.59
CA ILE A 44 -0.04 -1.18 -12.88
C ILE A 44 -1.02 -1.95 -12.00
N LEU A 45 -1.78 -1.25 -11.14
CA LEU A 45 -2.72 -1.89 -10.22
C LEU A 45 -3.86 -2.65 -10.94
N ARG A 46 -4.28 -2.21 -12.13
CA ARG A 46 -5.27 -2.94 -12.94
C ARG A 46 -4.68 -4.21 -13.55
N ILE A 47 -3.45 -4.11 -14.05
CA ILE A 47 -2.69 -5.24 -14.62
C ILE A 47 -2.49 -6.32 -13.54
N MET A 48 -2.12 -5.92 -12.32
CA MET A 48 -1.98 -6.85 -11.20
C MET A 48 -3.30 -7.50 -10.79
N LYS A 49 -4.41 -6.73 -10.76
CA LYS A 49 -5.76 -7.25 -10.46
C LYS A 49 -6.23 -8.26 -11.49
N ALA A 50 -5.98 -8.01 -12.78
CA ALA A 50 -6.37 -8.92 -13.85
C ALA A 50 -5.72 -10.31 -13.71
N LYS A 51 -4.54 -10.39 -13.10
CA LYS A 51 -3.83 -11.66 -12.84
C LYS A 51 -4.01 -12.20 -11.41
N GLY A 52 -4.84 -11.55 -10.58
CA GLY A 52 -5.05 -11.95 -9.18
C GLY A 52 -3.83 -11.73 -8.26
N LEU A 53 -2.86 -10.91 -8.67
CA LEU A 53 -1.64 -10.61 -7.90
C LEU A 53 -1.74 -9.30 -7.10
N ALA A 54 -2.94 -8.73 -7.00
CA ALA A 54 -3.15 -7.47 -6.29
C ALA A 54 -3.19 -7.71 -4.77
N PRO A 55 -2.60 -6.82 -3.97
CA PRO A 55 -2.72 -6.90 -2.52
C PRO A 55 -4.17 -6.67 -2.09
N GLU A 56 -4.59 -7.40 -1.05
CA GLU A 56 -5.93 -7.29 -0.46
C GLU A 56 -6.16 -5.90 0.15
N ILE A 57 -5.16 -5.42 0.92
CA ILE A 57 -5.18 -4.09 1.50
C ILE A 57 -4.53 -3.10 0.52
N PRO A 58 -5.17 -1.94 0.23
CA PRO A 58 -4.56 -0.87 -0.54
C PRO A 58 -3.19 -0.44 0.03
N GLU A 59 -2.23 -0.19 -0.87
CA GLU A 59 -0.84 0.07 -0.52
C GLU A 59 -0.67 1.28 0.43
N ASP A 60 -1.41 2.35 0.18
CA ASP A 60 -1.39 3.58 0.98
C ASP A 60 -1.93 3.36 2.40
N LEU A 61 -3.03 2.60 2.52
CA LEU A 61 -3.61 2.21 3.80
C LEU A 61 -2.65 1.31 4.58
N TYR A 62 -2.05 0.33 3.91
CA TYR A 62 -1.03 -0.56 4.50
C TYR A 62 0.14 0.23 5.10
N HIS A 63 0.71 1.18 4.35
CA HIS A 63 1.85 1.96 4.85
C HIS A 63 1.51 2.92 5.98
N LEU A 64 0.28 3.46 6.02
CA LEU A 64 -0.17 4.26 7.16
C LEU A 64 -0.35 3.42 8.42
N ILE A 65 -0.94 2.22 8.29
CA ILE A 65 -1.06 1.26 9.39
C ILE A 65 0.34 0.87 9.89
N LYS A 66 1.27 0.55 8.99
CA LYS A 66 2.67 0.21 9.34
C LYS A 66 3.35 1.34 10.11
N LYS A 67 3.14 2.59 9.67
CA LYS A 67 3.64 3.78 10.37
C LYS A 67 3.04 3.91 11.77
N ALA A 68 1.72 3.73 11.91
CA ALA A 68 1.04 3.79 13.21
C ALA A 68 1.56 2.73 14.18
N VAL A 69 1.76 1.49 13.72
CA VAL A 69 2.33 0.40 14.52
C VAL A 69 3.73 0.75 15.03
N ASN A 70 4.59 1.31 14.17
CA ASN A 70 5.94 1.72 14.57
C ASN A 70 5.93 2.85 15.60
N ILE A 71 5.08 3.87 15.42
CA ILE A 71 4.95 4.98 16.38
C ILE A 71 4.43 4.46 17.72
N ARG A 72 3.48 3.53 17.71
CA ARG A 72 2.94 2.92 18.93
C ARG A 72 4.01 2.12 19.69
N LYS A 73 4.78 1.29 18.99
CA LYS A 73 5.92 0.55 19.57
C LYS A 73 6.97 1.49 20.19
N HIS A 74 7.21 2.65 19.57
CA HIS A 74 8.07 3.68 20.15
C HIS A 74 7.49 4.29 21.43
N LEU A 75 6.20 4.66 21.42
CA LEU A 75 5.50 5.26 22.56
C LEU A 75 5.34 4.31 23.76
N GLU A 76 5.28 3.00 23.53
CA GLU A 76 5.27 1.99 24.60
C GLU A 76 6.50 2.11 25.50
N ARG A 77 7.66 2.39 24.92
CA ARG A 77 8.93 2.60 25.62
C ARG A 77 9.10 4.06 26.08
N ASN A 78 8.66 5.00 25.24
CA ASN A 78 8.88 6.44 25.42
C ASN A 78 7.57 7.19 25.74
N ARG A 79 6.94 6.86 26.88
CA ARG A 79 5.61 7.37 27.25
C ARG A 79 5.52 8.90 27.40
N LYS A 80 6.64 9.59 27.61
CA LYS A 80 6.70 11.05 27.80
C LYS A 80 6.77 11.83 26.47
N ASP A 81 6.94 11.15 25.34
CA ASP A 81 7.03 11.78 24.02
C ASP A 81 5.64 12.26 23.55
N LYS A 82 5.34 13.53 23.85
CA LYS A 82 4.07 14.17 23.49
C LYS A 82 3.94 14.43 21.99
N ASP A 83 5.05 14.69 21.29
CA ASP A 83 5.04 14.95 19.84
C ASP A 83 4.70 13.67 19.07
N SER A 84 5.34 12.55 19.40
CA SER A 84 5.00 11.26 18.80
C SER A 84 3.56 10.84 19.09
N LYS A 85 3.04 11.13 20.30
CA LYS A 85 1.63 10.89 20.64
C LYS A 85 0.68 11.73 19.79
N PHE A 86 0.98 13.01 19.60
CA PHE A 86 0.20 13.88 18.72
C PHE A 86 0.23 13.40 17.26
N ARG A 87 1.43 13.02 16.76
CA ARG A 87 1.58 12.48 15.40
C ARG A 87 0.86 11.15 15.21
N LEU A 88 0.81 10.29 16.22
CA LEU A 88 0.02 9.04 16.18
C LEU A 88 -1.45 9.34 15.91
N ILE A 89 -2.05 10.30 16.63
CA ILE A 89 -3.45 10.71 16.45
C ILE A 89 -3.70 11.17 15.00
N LEU A 90 -2.79 11.97 14.44
CA LEU A 90 -2.90 12.42 13.04
C LEU A 90 -2.83 11.27 12.04
N VAL A 91 -1.96 10.28 12.27
CA VAL A 91 -1.85 9.10 11.41
C VAL A 91 -3.10 8.24 11.51
N GLU A 92 -3.61 7.98 12.72
CA GLU A 92 -4.84 7.21 12.94
C GLU A 92 -6.05 7.91 12.30
N ALA A 93 -6.16 9.24 12.40
CA ALA A 93 -7.20 10.01 11.72
C ALA A 93 -7.13 9.86 10.19
N ARG A 94 -5.93 9.82 9.61
CA ARG A 94 -5.74 9.56 8.16
C ARG A 94 -6.16 8.15 7.78
N ILE A 95 -5.83 7.14 8.59
CA ILE A 95 -6.24 5.75 8.39
C ILE A 95 -7.78 5.66 8.34
N HIS A 96 -8.48 6.27 9.31
CA HIS A 96 -9.94 6.25 9.35
C HIS A 96 -10.58 6.91 8.12
N ARG A 97 -10.02 8.03 7.65
CA ARG A 97 -10.50 8.72 6.44
C ARG A 97 -10.33 7.84 5.19
N LEU A 98 -9.17 7.20 5.02
CA LEU A 98 -8.93 6.32 3.87
C LEU A 98 -9.74 5.03 3.94
N ALA A 99 -9.85 4.42 5.12
CA ALA A 99 -10.69 3.26 5.32
C ALA A 99 -12.15 3.55 4.92
N ARG A 100 -12.69 4.71 5.31
CA ARG A 100 -14.02 5.15 4.89
C ARG A 100 -14.15 5.24 3.36
N TYR A 101 -13.18 5.89 2.71
CA TYR A 101 -13.15 5.99 1.24
C TYR A 101 -13.17 4.61 0.55
N TYR A 102 -12.33 3.68 1.02
CA TYR A 102 -12.21 2.36 0.44
C TYR A 102 -13.42 1.45 0.72
N LYS A 103 -14.12 1.65 1.84
CA LYS A 103 -15.44 1.03 2.07
C LYS A 103 -16.48 1.53 1.07
N THR A 104 -16.56 2.84 0.84
CA THR A 104 -17.49 3.42 -0.15
C THR A 104 -17.21 2.90 -1.57
N LYS A 105 -15.93 2.70 -1.92
CA LYS A 105 -15.51 2.13 -3.20
C LYS A 105 -15.59 0.60 -3.28
N ARG A 106 -16.10 -0.08 -2.24
CA ARG A 106 -16.24 -1.55 -2.14
C ARG A 106 -14.94 -2.31 -2.36
N THR A 107 -13.79 -1.69 -2.11
CA THR A 107 -12.49 -2.36 -2.16
C THR A 107 -12.13 -2.97 -0.81
N LEU A 108 -12.72 -2.48 0.28
CA LEU A 108 -12.65 -3.07 1.61
C LEU A 108 -14.03 -3.56 2.04
N PRO A 109 -14.10 -4.64 2.83
CA PRO A 109 -15.34 -5.08 3.45
C PRO A 109 -15.98 -3.96 4.30
N PRO A 110 -17.33 -3.83 4.31
CA PRO A 110 -18.01 -2.86 5.18
C PRO A 110 -17.68 -3.06 6.67
N THR A 111 -17.49 -4.32 7.07
CA THR A 111 -17.12 -4.77 8.42
C THR A 111 -15.66 -4.47 8.78
N TRP A 112 -14.81 -4.13 7.82
CA TRP A 112 -13.39 -3.87 8.07
C TRP A 112 -13.22 -2.72 9.06
N LYS A 113 -12.45 -2.92 10.12
CA LYS A 113 -12.22 -1.89 11.15
C LYS A 113 -10.74 -1.85 11.48
N TYR A 114 -10.20 -0.63 11.55
CA TYR A 114 -8.87 -0.43 12.08
C TYR A 114 -8.92 -0.60 13.59
N GLU A 115 -8.27 -1.65 14.09
CA GLU A 115 -8.08 -1.86 15.51
C GLU A 115 -6.60 -1.90 15.82
N SER A 116 -6.20 -1.07 16.77
CA SER A 116 -4.79 -0.86 17.03
C SER A 116 -4.07 -2.04 17.67
N SER A 117 -4.80 -2.95 18.32
CA SER A 117 -4.32 -4.20 18.89
C SER A 117 -3.99 -5.23 17.80
N THR A 118 -4.81 -5.31 16.76
CA THR A 118 -4.65 -6.24 15.63
C THR A 118 -3.85 -5.65 14.48
N ALA A 119 -3.56 -4.35 14.53
CA ALA A 119 -2.84 -3.64 13.49
C ALA A 119 -1.49 -4.26 13.15
N SER A 120 -0.74 -4.82 14.13
CA SER A 120 0.55 -5.47 13.88
C SER A 120 0.43 -6.70 12.96
N ALA A 121 -0.62 -7.49 13.13
CA ALA A 121 -0.87 -8.69 12.31
C ALA A 121 -1.25 -8.34 10.86
N LEU A 122 -1.79 -7.14 10.61
CA LEU A 122 -2.18 -6.67 9.28
C LEU A 122 -0.99 -6.17 8.42
N VAL A 123 0.16 -5.89 9.06
CA VAL A 123 1.34 -5.28 8.41
C VAL A 123 2.63 -6.07 8.59
N SER A 124 2.53 -7.27 9.14
CA SER A 124 3.63 -8.25 9.19
C SER A 124 3.98 -8.76 7.79
#